data_AF-A0A1I4AXH0-F1
#
_entry.id   AF-A0A1I4AXH0-F1
#
_cell.length_a   1.000
_cell.length_b   1.000
_cell.length_c   1.000
_cell.angle_alpha   90.00
_cell.angle_beta   90.00
_cell.angle_gamma   90.00
#
_symmetry.space_group_name_H-M   'P 1'
#
loop_
_entity.id
_entity.type
_entity.pdbx_description
1 polymer ?
#
loop_
_entity_poly.entity_id
_entity_poly.type
_entity_poly.pdbx_seq_one_letter_code
_entity_poly.pdbx_strand_id
1 'polypeptide(L)'
;MSGVVIVDNGEYDDIKDNMKAELVHRAKSILPGGEIVEMVVWRLPRPVAGSSHPYKYRLFFGRDGKRIVGFDNERGKGDHCHLDGKEYPYRFTSVNELMADFLAEVRKRMPT
;
A
#
# COMPACT_ATOMS: atom_id res chain seq x y z
N MET A 1 -24.34 6.78 -5.32
CA MET A 1 -23.32 6.59 -6.39
C MET A 1 -21.99 7.05 -5.84
N SER A 2 -21.10 6.12 -5.48
CA SER A 2 -19.77 6.48 -4.97
C SER A 2 -18.91 6.90 -6.14
N GLY A 3 -18.62 8.19 -6.24
CA GLY A 3 -17.74 8.75 -7.28
C GLY A 3 -16.31 8.32 -7.04
N VAL A 4 -15.71 7.67 -8.04
CA VAL A 4 -14.26 7.43 -8.08
C VAL A 4 -13.60 8.76 -8.40
N VAL A 5 -12.95 9.38 -7.41
CA VAL A 5 -12.13 10.57 -7.65
C VAL A 5 -10.72 10.08 -8.01
N ILE A 6 -10.36 10.19 -9.29
CA ILE A 6 -8.98 10.03 -9.74
C ILE A 6 -8.24 11.31 -9.35
N VAL A 7 -7.58 11.28 -8.19
CA VAL A 7 -6.54 12.28 -7.87
C VAL A 7 -5.23 11.67 -8.34
N ASP A 8 -4.68 12.16 -9.45
CA ASP A 8 -3.29 11.90 -9.82
C ASP A 8 -2.41 12.88 -9.05
N ASN A 9 -1.63 12.37 -8.10
CA ASN A 9 -0.72 13.16 -7.25
C ASN A 9 0.38 12.22 -6.75
N GLY A 10 1.25 11.75 -7.64
CA GLY A 10 2.24 10.73 -7.30
C GLY A 10 3.56 10.85 -8.05
N GLU A 11 4.11 12.05 -8.18
CA GLU A 11 5.55 12.21 -8.45
C GLU A 11 6.29 11.81 -7.16
N TYR A 12 6.82 10.58 -7.12
CA TYR A 12 7.67 10.11 -6.02
C TYR A 12 9.11 10.52 -6.29
N ASP A 13 9.63 11.47 -5.52
CA ASP A 13 10.98 12.03 -5.61
C ASP A 13 12.16 11.05 -5.39
N ASP A 14 11.90 9.76 -5.16
CA ASP A 14 12.93 8.72 -5.06
C ASP A 14 13.36 8.14 -6.42
N ILE A 15 12.71 8.52 -7.53
CA ILE A 15 13.01 8.05 -8.89
C ILE A 15 13.96 9.06 -9.57
N LYS A 16 15.18 9.21 -9.03
CA LYS A 16 16.21 10.08 -9.63
C LYS A 16 17.00 9.45 -10.78
N ASP A 17 16.70 8.22 -11.16
CA ASP A 17 17.08 7.66 -12.45
C ASP A 17 15.81 7.50 -13.27
N ASN A 18 15.86 7.81 -14.57
CA ASN A 18 14.76 7.77 -15.56
C ASN A 18 14.16 6.36 -15.79
N MET A 19 13.90 5.62 -14.72
CA MET A 19 13.45 4.24 -14.64
C MET A 19 11.94 4.24 -14.42
N LYS A 20 11.19 4.14 -15.51
CA LYS A 20 9.72 4.16 -15.49
C LYS A 20 9.18 3.02 -14.63
N ALA A 21 8.44 3.38 -13.57
CA ALA A 21 7.63 2.46 -12.81
C ALA A 21 6.34 2.15 -13.58
N GLU A 22 5.93 0.88 -13.62
CA GLU A 22 4.68 0.44 -14.22
C GLU A 22 3.61 0.33 -13.13
N LEU A 23 2.48 1.03 -13.29
CA LEU A 23 1.36 0.91 -12.36
C LEU A 23 0.66 -0.44 -12.55
N VAL A 24 0.69 -1.29 -11.53
CA VAL A 24 0.09 -2.64 -11.54
C VAL A 24 -1.32 -2.60 -10.97
N HIS A 25 -1.52 -1.86 -9.89
CA HIS A 25 -2.82 -1.75 -9.23
C HIS A 25 -2.98 -0.38 -8.59
N ARG A 26 -4.18 0.21 -8.71
CA ARG A 26 -4.58 1.40 -7.98
C ARG A 26 -6.07 1.33 -7.64
N ALA A 27 -6.39 1.39 -6.35
CA ALA A 27 -7.75 1.50 -5.86
C ALA A 27 -7.80 2.46 -4.66
N LYS A 28 -8.87 3.26 -4.58
CA LYS A 28 -9.16 4.11 -3.43
C LYS A 28 -10.66 4.17 -3.20
N SER A 29 -11.07 3.92 -1.96
CA SER A 29 -12.47 3.97 -1.52
C SER A 29 -12.56 4.72 -0.20
N ILE A 30 -13.59 5.54 -0.06
CA ILE A 30 -14.01 6.12 1.21
C ILE A 30 -15.28 5.39 1.63
N LEU A 31 -15.26 4.80 2.82
CA LEU A 31 -16.37 4.03 3.38
C LEU A 31 -17.38 4.95 4.09
N PRO A 32 -18.62 4.50 4.34
CA PRO A 32 -19.65 5.33 4.98
C PRO A 32 -19.26 5.90 6.35
N GLY A 33 -18.38 5.21 7.10
CA GLY A 33 -17.86 5.68 8.40
C GLY A 33 -16.70 6.68 8.29
N GLY A 34 -16.31 7.08 7.08
CA GLY A 34 -15.19 7.98 6.82
C GLY A 34 -13.83 7.28 6.73
N GLU A 35 -13.78 5.97 6.90
CA GLU A 35 -12.55 5.19 6.70
C GLU A 35 -12.12 5.24 5.22
N ILE A 36 -10.82 5.27 4.99
CA ILE A 36 -10.20 5.26 3.68
C ILE A 36 -9.51 3.91 3.51
N VAL A 37 -9.78 3.23 2.39
CA VAL A 37 -9.00 2.10 1.90
C VAL A 37 -8.30 2.55 0.63
N GLU A 38 -6.97 2.53 0.59
CA GLU A 38 -6.17 2.89 -0.57
C GLU A 38 -5.11 1.83 -0.82
N MET A 39 -5.00 1.34 -2.05
CA MET A 39 -4.03 0.32 -2.45
C MET A 39 -3.35 0.78 -3.72
N VAL A 40 -2.02 0.91 -3.68
CA VAL A 40 -1.22 1.24 -4.85
C VAL A 40 -0.02 0.31 -4.95
N VAL A 41 0.15 -0.29 -6.12
CA VAL A 41 1.25 -1.21 -6.41
C VAL A 41 1.88 -0.82 -7.74
N TRP A 42 3.20 -0.68 -7.75
CA TRP A 42 4.01 -0.45 -8.92
C TRP A 42 4.96 -1.62 -9.13
N ARG A 43 5.23 -1.96 -10.39
CA ARG A 43 6.37 -2.78 -10.78
C ARG A 43 7.54 -1.87 -11.13
N LEU A 44 8.69 -2.16 -10.55
CA LEU A 44 9.93 -1.44 -10.75
C LEU A 44 10.90 -2.26 -11.61
N PRO A 45 11.80 -1.62 -12.38
CA PRO A 45 12.86 -2.32 -13.09
C PRO A 45 13.92 -2.94 -12.17
N ARG A 46 14.01 -2.47 -10.92
CA ARG A 46 14.87 -3.03 -9.87
C ARG A 46 14.10 -3.07 -8.54
N PRO A 47 14.30 -4.08 -7.68
CA PRO A 47 13.71 -4.13 -6.35
C PRO A 47 14.03 -2.89 -5.50
N VAL A 48 13.10 -2.54 -4.61
CA VAL A 48 13.40 -1.61 -3.50
C VAL A 48 14.50 -2.23 -2.64
N ALA A 49 15.52 -1.46 -2.25
CA ALA A 49 16.60 -1.98 -1.42
C ALA A 49 16.05 -2.50 -0.08
N GLY A 50 16.25 -3.79 0.20
CA GLY A 50 15.65 -4.51 1.33
C GLY A 50 14.54 -5.49 0.94
N SER A 51 13.99 -5.36 -0.28
CA SER A 51 13.01 -6.29 -0.86
C SER A 51 13.66 -7.18 -1.92
N SER A 52 13.16 -8.41 -2.07
CA SER A 52 13.68 -9.42 -3.01
C SER A 52 12.90 -9.48 -4.34
N HIS A 53 11.91 -8.60 -4.53
CA HIS A 53 10.98 -8.62 -5.65
C HIS A 53 10.87 -7.24 -6.33
N PRO A 54 10.41 -7.18 -7.60
CA PRO A 54 10.41 -5.94 -8.37
C PRO A 54 9.14 -5.10 -8.13
N TYR A 55 8.61 -5.06 -6.91
CA TYR A 55 7.38 -4.30 -6.61
C TYR A 55 7.63 -3.25 -5.54
N LYS A 56 7.07 -2.06 -5.74
CA LYS A 56 6.88 -1.06 -4.69
C LYS A 56 5.40 -1.00 -4.38
N TYR A 57 5.03 -0.90 -3.12
CA TYR A 57 3.63 -0.85 -2.75
C TYR A 57 3.38 0.05 -1.55
N ARG A 58 2.15 0.57 -1.50
CA ARG A 58 1.59 1.30 -0.37
C ARG A 58 0.11 0.96 -0.29
N LEU A 59 -0.25 0.13 0.68
CA LEU A 59 -1.64 -0.18 1.03
C LEU A 59 -1.93 0.45 2.38
N PHE A 60 -3.07 1.12 2.49
CA PHE A 60 -3.45 1.95 3.62
C PHE A 60 -4.92 1.73 3.95
N PHE A 61 -5.19 1.50 5.23
CA PHE A 61 -6.51 1.62 5.82
C PHE A 61 -6.44 2.47 7.08
N GLY A 62 -7.34 3.43 7.20
CA GLY A 62 -7.35 4.36 8.31
C GLY A 62 -8.50 5.33 8.26
N ARG A 63 -8.61 6.17 9.28
CA ARG A 63 -9.63 7.21 9.41
C ARG A 63 -9.03 8.41 10.15
N ASP A 64 -9.52 9.61 9.88
CA ASP A 64 -9.14 10.83 10.61
C ASP A 64 -7.61 11.06 10.64
N GLY A 65 -6.93 10.76 9.53
CA GLY A 65 -5.47 10.86 9.42
C GLY A 65 -4.68 9.78 10.17
N LYS A 66 -5.35 8.86 10.88
CA LYS A 66 -4.72 7.77 11.62
C LYS A 66 -4.66 6.50 10.78
N ARG A 67 -3.46 5.96 10.59
CA ARG A 67 -3.23 4.63 9.99
C ARG A 67 -3.63 3.53 10.99
N ILE A 68 -4.50 2.63 10.55
CA ILE A 68 -4.94 1.45 11.30
C ILE A 68 -4.26 0.20 10.75
N VAL A 69 -4.26 0.04 9.41
CA VAL A 69 -3.50 -0.98 8.70
C VAL A 69 -2.65 -0.32 7.62
N GLY A 70 -1.40 -0.73 7.49
CA GLY A 70 -0.50 -0.32 6.41
C GLY A 70 0.33 -1.50 5.93
N PHE A 71 0.56 -1.61 4.63
CA PHE A 71 1.58 -2.48 4.07
C PHE A 71 2.39 -1.63 3.10
N ASP A 72 3.70 -1.54 3.32
CA ASP A 72 4.63 -0.78 2.51
C ASP A 72 6.00 -1.45 2.50
N ASN A 73 6.81 -1.09 1.49
CA ASN A 73 8.22 -1.44 1.48
C ASN A 73 9.08 -0.18 1.37
N GLU A 74 10.04 -0.07 2.28
CA GLU A 74 10.89 1.11 2.45
C GLU A 74 12.36 0.76 2.23
N ARG A 75 13.10 1.66 1.58
CA ARG A 75 14.56 1.51 1.40
C ARG A 75 15.22 1.30 2.76
N GLY A 76 15.96 0.21 2.89
CA GLY A 76 16.71 -0.11 4.11
C GLY A 76 15.94 -0.92 5.14
N LYS A 77 14.61 -1.02 5.04
CA LYS A 77 13.78 -1.91 5.87
C LYS A 77 13.29 -3.13 5.10
N GLY A 78 12.98 -2.95 3.82
CA GLY A 78 12.27 -3.93 3.02
C GLY A 78 10.78 -3.95 3.35
N ASP A 79 10.18 -5.12 3.20
CA ASP A 79 8.76 -5.38 3.30
C ASP A 79 8.27 -5.39 4.76
N HIS A 80 7.27 -4.57 5.08
CA HIS A 80 6.70 -4.52 6.42
C HIS A 80 5.22 -4.13 6.41
N CYS A 81 4.56 -4.37 7.53
CA CYS A 81 3.20 -3.93 7.77
C CYS A 81 3.08 -3.17 9.09
N HIS A 82 2.12 -2.27 9.14
CA HIS A 82 1.74 -1.46 10.30
C HIS A 82 0.35 -1.88 10.74
N LEU A 83 0.24 -2.49 11.91
CA LEU A 83 -1.03 -2.95 12.47
C LEU A 83 -1.24 -2.27 13.82
N ASP A 84 -2.29 -1.48 13.95
CA ASP A 84 -2.66 -0.77 15.19
C ASP A 84 -1.51 0.07 15.78
N GLY A 85 -0.70 0.69 14.91
CA GLY A 85 0.44 1.50 15.31
C GLY A 85 1.71 0.71 15.66
N LYS A 86 1.75 -0.60 15.39
CA LYS A 86 2.94 -1.44 15.54
C LYS A 86 3.46 -1.90 14.19
N GLU A 87 4.78 -1.88 14.02
CA GLU A 87 5.48 -2.31 12.81
C GLU A 87 5.89 -3.79 12.92
N TYR A 88 5.70 -4.56 11.84
CA TYR A 88 6.07 -5.97 11.74
C TYR A 88 6.72 -6.26 10.39
N PRO A 89 7.71 -7.16 10.31
CA PRO A 89 8.22 -7.62 9.02
C PRO A 89 7.12 -8.34 8.24
N TYR A 90 7.06 -8.11 6.93
CA TYR A 90 6.12 -8.75 6.03
C TYR A 90 6.86 -9.61 5.01
N ARG A 91 6.39 -10.84 4.78
CA ARG A 91 7.00 -11.73 3.79
C ARG A 91 6.21 -11.66 2.50
N PHE A 92 6.68 -10.86 1.55
CA PHE A 92 6.07 -10.78 0.23
C PHE A 92 6.16 -12.13 -0.51
N THR A 93 5.04 -12.55 -1.11
CA THR A 93 4.97 -13.74 -1.97
C THR A 93 4.47 -13.37 -3.36
N SER A 94 3.37 -12.63 -3.46
CA SER A 94 2.79 -12.14 -4.71
C SER A 94 1.95 -10.89 -4.47
N VAL A 95 1.64 -10.15 -5.54
CA VAL A 95 0.74 -8.99 -5.46
C VAL A 95 -0.67 -9.39 -5.00
N ASN A 96 -1.16 -10.56 -5.42
CA ASN A 96 -2.47 -11.05 -5.01
C ASN A 96 -2.52 -11.38 -3.52
N GLU A 97 -1.47 -12.03 -3.00
CA GLU A 97 -1.38 -12.35 -1.57
C GLU A 97 -1.24 -11.08 -0.73
N LEU A 98 -0.43 -10.11 -1.17
CA LEU A 98 -0.32 -8.79 -0.54
C LEU A 98 -1.69 -8.11 -0.38
N MET A 99 -2.50 -8.11 -1.44
CA MET A 99 -3.86 -7.53 -1.38
C MET A 99 -4.79 -8.35 -0.47
N ALA A 100 -4.70 -9.69 -0.52
CA ALA A 100 -5.52 -10.57 0.30
C ALA A 100 -5.22 -10.41 1.80
N ASP A 101 -3.93 -10.40 2.17
CA ASP A 101 -3.45 -10.20 3.53
C ASP A 101 -3.87 -8.83 4.07
N PHE A 102 -3.66 -7.78 3.27
CA PHE A 102 -4.09 -6.43 3.62
C PHE A 102 -5.60 -6.38 3.89
N LEU A 103 -6.42 -6.90 2.97
CA LEU A 103 -7.88 -6.91 3.14
C LEU A 103 -8.33 -7.76 4.32
N ALA A 104 -7.62 -8.83 4.65
CA ALA A 104 -7.88 -9.62 5.85
C ALA A 104 -7.65 -8.80 7.13
N GLU A 105 -6.56 -8.05 7.20
CA GLU A 105 -6.27 -7.17 8.34
C GLU A 105 -7.25 -5.98 8.44
N VAL A 106 -7.71 -5.46 7.30
CA VAL A 106 -8.78 -4.45 7.24
C VAL A 106 -10.08 -5.02 7.80
N ARG A 107 -10.53 -6.19 7.34
CA ARG A 107 -11.78 -6.83 7.81
C ARG A 107 -11.78 -7.06 9.32
N LYS A 108 -10.64 -7.45 9.91
CA LYS A 108 -10.50 -7.62 11.37
C LYS A 108 -10.71 -6.32 12.17
N ARG A 109 -10.56 -5.16 11.52
CA ARG A 109 -10.58 -3.82 12.13
C ARG A 109 -11.66 -2.91 11.58
N MET A 110 -12.51 -3.42 10.70
CA MET A 110 -13.72 -2.71 10.32
C MET A 110 -14.63 -2.63 11.55
N PRO A 111 -15.12 -1.43 11.92
CA PRO A 111 -16.17 -1.34 12.92
C PRO A 111 -17.41 -2.08 12.40
N THR A 112 -17.95 -2.97 13.21
CA THR A 112 -19.25 -3.63 13.00
C THR A 112 -20.40 -2.64 13.11
#